data_AF-A0AA92BJ17-F1
#
_entry.id   AF-A0AA92BJ17-F1
#
_cell.length_a   1.000
_cell.length_b   1.000
_cell.length_c   1.000
_cell.angle_alpha   90.00
_cell.angle_beta   90.00
_cell.angle_gamma   90.00
#
_symmetry.space_group_name_H-M   'P 1'
#
loop_
_entity.id
_entity.type
_entity.pdbx_description
1 polymer ?
#
loop_
_entity_poly.entity_id
_entity_poly.type
_entity_poly.pdbx_seq_one_letter_code
_entity_poly.pdbx_strand_id
1 'polypeptide(L)'
;PEKPKEPEPVEEKVPEPEPTPTPEEVKPEEEAPPSPADDLANPMQIDGDAQAGGDAFNIGAGKGGGMAGSGGGGLGTGTYKQYLAATFQRALREDAELRKKAYSLQVDLWLGADGQVTRVLLAHSSGDAQTDEQVLAALRATPRLKERMPASLTLPVRLSLKGRRPD
;
A
#
# COMPACT_ATOMS: atom_id res chain seq x y z
N PRO A 1 32.02 -20.67 73.57
CA PRO A 1 33.37 -20.71 72.96
C PRO A 1 33.27 -20.98 71.46
N GLU A 2 33.70 -19.97 70.70
CA GLU A 2 34.06 -19.89 69.27
C GLU A 2 33.09 -20.32 68.15
N LYS A 3 32.84 -19.31 67.29
CA LYS A 3 32.20 -19.34 65.96
C LYS A 3 33.08 -20.10 64.95
N PRO A 4 32.51 -20.51 63.81
CA PRO A 4 32.87 -19.80 62.58
C PRO A 4 31.68 -19.45 61.66
N LYS A 5 31.59 -18.14 61.42
CA LYS A 5 31.16 -17.37 60.22
C LYS A 5 30.16 -18.01 59.24
N GLU A 6 28.95 -17.46 59.25
CA GLU A 6 28.06 -17.40 58.08
C GLU A 6 28.77 -16.70 56.92
N PRO A 7 28.68 -17.21 55.67
CA PRO A 7 29.23 -16.54 54.51
C PRO A 7 28.43 -15.27 54.18
N GLU A 8 29.17 -14.19 53.94
CA GLU A 8 28.69 -12.84 53.69
C GLU A 8 27.76 -12.73 52.46
N PRO A 9 26.83 -11.76 52.47
CA PRO A 9 25.98 -11.48 51.32
C PRO A 9 26.85 -10.90 50.19
N VAL A 10 26.88 -11.57 49.05
CA VAL A 10 27.61 -11.07 47.88
C VAL A 10 26.85 -9.88 47.32
N GLU A 11 27.42 -8.68 47.52
CA GLU A 11 27.06 -7.44 46.85
C GLU A 11 27.05 -7.61 45.32
N GLU A 12 25.91 -7.24 44.74
CA GLU A 12 25.79 -6.32 43.61
C GLU A 12 27.05 -6.11 42.74
N LYS A 13 27.11 -6.81 41.61
CA LYS A 13 27.83 -6.32 40.43
C LYS A 13 26.89 -6.33 39.23
N VAL A 14 26.22 -5.21 39.08
CA VAL A 14 25.66 -4.74 37.81
C VAL A 14 26.85 -4.61 36.83
N PRO A 15 26.89 -5.34 35.70
CA PRO A 15 27.83 -5.01 34.66
C PRO A 15 27.39 -3.69 34.01
N GLU A 16 28.27 -2.70 34.14
CA GLU A 16 28.20 -1.36 33.58
C GLU A 16 27.88 -1.39 32.06
N PRO A 17 26.97 -0.54 31.54
CA PRO A 17 26.67 -0.49 30.13
C PRO A 17 27.84 0.12 29.35
N GLU A 18 28.41 -0.67 28.44
CA GLU A 18 29.43 -0.17 27.51
C GLU A 18 28.87 0.98 26.65
N PRO A 19 29.65 2.06 26.44
CA PRO A 19 29.18 3.28 25.80
C PRO A 19 29.00 3.10 24.29
N THR A 20 27.83 3.53 23.80
CA THR A 20 27.54 3.85 22.40
C THR A 20 28.57 4.84 21.83
N PRO A 21 29.28 4.52 20.73
CA PRO A 21 29.94 5.54 19.92
C PRO A 21 28.90 6.23 19.01
N THR A 22 28.90 7.54 19.15
CA THR A 22 28.16 8.56 18.40
C THR A 22 28.31 8.40 16.87
N PRO A 23 27.29 8.74 16.05
CA PRO A 23 27.36 8.66 14.60
C PRO A 23 28.43 9.60 14.04
N GLU A 24 29.38 9.07 13.28
CA GLU A 24 30.27 9.89 12.44
C GLU A 24 29.44 10.56 11.34
N GLU A 25 29.49 11.89 11.32
CA GLU A 25 29.06 12.75 10.23
C GLU A 25 29.88 12.44 8.97
N VAL A 26 29.28 11.74 8.01
CA VAL A 26 29.83 11.65 6.65
C VAL A 26 29.31 12.86 5.86
N LYS A 27 30.18 13.86 5.69
CA LYS A 27 30.00 14.98 4.78
C LYS A 27 29.73 14.50 3.34
N PRO A 28 29.02 15.29 2.52
CA PRO A 28 28.66 14.93 1.16
C PRO A 28 29.84 15.11 0.20
N GLU A 29 30.21 14.04 -0.51
CA GLU A 29 31.06 14.13 -1.70
C GLU A 29 30.17 14.25 -2.94
N GLU A 30 30.35 15.39 -3.59
CA GLU A 30 29.79 15.81 -4.87
C GLU A 30 30.59 15.12 -5.98
N GLU A 31 30.09 14.00 -6.50
CA GLU A 31 30.59 13.40 -7.74
C GLU A 31 29.57 13.61 -8.86
N ALA A 32 30.02 14.32 -9.90
CA ALA A 32 29.26 14.78 -11.04
C ALA A 32 28.58 13.64 -11.83
N PRO A 33 27.45 13.91 -12.52
CA PRO A 33 26.77 12.88 -13.31
C PRO A 33 27.61 12.50 -14.55
N PRO A 34 27.74 11.22 -14.90
CA PRO A 34 28.23 10.86 -16.23
C PRO A 34 27.16 11.17 -17.27
N SER A 35 27.52 11.98 -18.27
CA SER A 35 26.69 12.30 -19.44
C SER A 35 26.34 11.03 -20.24
N PRO A 36 25.09 10.87 -20.71
CA PRO A 36 24.71 9.76 -21.59
C PRO A 36 24.99 10.13 -23.04
N ALA A 37 26.04 9.56 -23.62
CA ALA A 37 26.23 9.55 -25.06
C ALA A 37 26.33 8.10 -25.55
N ASP A 38 25.35 7.79 -26.40
CA ASP A 38 25.40 6.82 -27.48
C ASP A 38 25.23 5.32 -27.18
N ASP A 39 24.08 4.86 -27.70
CA ASP A 39 24.00 3.80 -28.70
C ASP A 39 23.35 2.48 -28.27
N LEU A 40 22.02 2.47 -28.21
CA LEU A 40 21.25 1.26 -28.53
C LEU A 40 19.99 1.63 -29.32
N ALA A 41 20.15 1.63 -30.65
CA ALA A 41 19.24 1.10 -31.65
C ALA A 41 17.74 1.16 -31.34
N ASN A 42 17.08 2.12 -31.99
CA ASN A 42 15.65 2.23 -32.30
C ASN A 42 14.78 0.98 -32.00
N PRO A 43 13.87 1.11 -31.03
CA PRO A 43 12.46 0.94 -31.34
C PRO A 43 11.79 2.30 -31.21
N MET A 44 11.08 2.73 -32.26
CA MET A 44 10.25 3.92 -32.26
C MET A 44 9.27 3.87 -31.07
N GLN A 45 9.65 4.50 -29.96
CA GLN A 45 8.77 4.78 -28.84
C GLN A 45 8.03 6.07 -29.20
N ILE A 46 6.71 5.94 -29.36
CA ILE A 46 5.83 7.10 -29.41
C ILE A 46 5.82 7.67 -27.98
N ASP A 47 6.72 8.62 -27.71
CA ASP A 47 6.60 9.56 -26.61
C ASP A 47 5.43 10.50 -26.92
N GLY A 48 4.22 10.00 -26.71
CA GLY A 48 3.17 10.87 -26.21
C GLY A 48 3.34 10.88 -24.72
N ASP A 49 3.75 12.02 -24.14
CA ASP A 49 3.78 12.23 -22.70
C ASP A 49 2.55 11.57 -22.08
N ALA A 50 2.75 10.42 -21.43
CA ALA A 50 1.80 9.98 -20.43
C ALA A 50 1.99 10.99 -19.32
N GLN A 51 1.26 12.10 -19.41
CA GLN A 51 1.16 13.10 -18.38
C GLN A 51 0.63 12.36 -17.16
N ALA A 52 1.57 11.84 -16.36
CA ALA A 52 1.38 11.20 -15.09
C ALA A 52 0.96 12.32 -14.14
N GLY A 53 -0.27 12.79 -14.30
CA GLY A 53 -0.96 13.47 -13.23
C GLY A 53 -0.88 12.52 -12.05
N GLY A 54 -0.26 12.98 -10.96
CA GLY A 54 -0.17 12.26 -9.70
C GLY A 54 -1.57 12.02 -9.15
N ASP A 55 -2.27 11.06 -9.75
CA ASP A 55 -3.55 10.61 -9.27
C ASP A 55 -3.29 9.94 -7.92
N ALA A 56 -4.11 10.29 -6.93
CA ALA A 56 -3.99 9.95 -5.51
C ALA A 56 -4.07 8.44 -5.19
N PHE A 57 -3.72 7.58 -6.14
CA PHE A 57 -3.89 6.14 -6.15
C PHE A 57 -2.57 5.37 -6.28
N ASN A 58 -1.40 6.01 -6.09
CA ASN A 58 -0.09 5.35 -6.11
C ASN A 58 0.09 4.42 -7.32
N ILE A 59 -0.40 4.84 -8.49
CA ILE A 59 0.00 4.21 -9.75
C ILE A 59 1.40 4.75 -10.04
N GLY A 60 2.40 4.19 -9.36
CA GLY A 60 3.79 4.43 -9.72
C GLY A 60 3.98 4.11 -11.20
N ALA A 61 4.86 4.86 -11.86
CA ALA A 61 5.32 4.63 -13.23
C ALA A 61 6.13 3.32 -13.37
N GLY A 62 5.72 2.26 -12.67
CA GLY A 62 6.26 0.93 -12.81
C GLY A 62 5.69 0.32 -14.07
N LYS A 63 6.40 0.52 -15.19
CA LYS A 63 6.42 -0.35 -16.38
C LYS A 63 5.10 -1.10 -16.65
N GLY A 64 3.98 -0.37 -16.66
CA GLY A 64 2.66 -0.92 -16.91
C GLY A 64 2.44 -0.90 -18.40
N GLY A 65 3.13 -1.80 -19.12
CA GLY A 65 2.94 -1.98 -20.55
C GLY A 65 1.46 -2.23 -20.84
N GLY A 66 0.76 -1.17 -21.23
CA GLY A 66 -0.57 -1.22 -21.80
C GLY A 66 -0.52 -1.83 -23.20
N MET A 67 0.11 -3.00 -23.34
CA MET A 67 -0.22 -3.90 -24.42
C MET A 67 -1.45 -4.66 -23.96
N ALA A 68 -2.57 -4.37 -24.62
CA ALA A 68 -3.68 -5.30 -24.74
C ALA A 68 -3.08 -6.68 -25.07
N GLY A 69 -2.97 -7.52 -24.04
CA GLY A 69 -2.53 -8.89 -24.17
C GLY A 69 -3.55 -9.61 -25.03
N SER A 70 -3.14 -9.94 -26.24
CA SER A 70 -3.78 -10.87 -27.15
C SER A 70 -3.95 -12.23 -26.46
N GLY A 71 -5.11 -12.44 -25.82
CA GLY A 71 -5.48 -13.75 -25.28
C GLY A 71 -6.38 -13.65 -24.06
N GLY A 72 -7.69 -13.72 -24.28
CA GLY A 72 -8.67 -14.00 -23.22
C GLY A 72 -9.34 -12.79 -22.57
N GLY A 73 -10.08 -12.00 -23.35
CA GLY A 73 -11.34 -11.33 -22.98
C GLY A 73 -11.50 -10.48 -21.71
N GLY A 74 -10.47 -10.28 -20.90
CA GLY A 74 -10.56 -9.59 -19.60
C GLY A 74 -9.82 -8.25 -19.56
N LEU A 75 -10.19 -7.41 -18.59
CA LEU A 75 -9.48 -6.15 -18.34
C LEU A 75 -8.00 -6.39 -17.99
N GLY A 76 -7.10 -5.56 -18.53
CA GLY A 76 -5.70 -5.51 -18.09
C GLY A 76 -5.59 -5.05 -16.62
N THR A 77 -4.46 -5.32 -15.97
CA THR A 77 -4.26 -5.07 -14.52
C THR A 77 -4.53 -3.62 -14.11
N GLY A 78 -4.05 -2.65 -14.89
CA GLY A 78 -4.27 -1.22 -14.65
C GLY A 78 -5.76 -0.86 -14.69
N THR A 79 -6.45 -1.26 -15.76
CA THR A 79 -7.89 -1.02 -15.94
C THR A 79 -8.73 -1.73 -14.87
N TYR A 80 -8.32 -2.93 -14.45
CA TYR A 80 -9.01 -3.67 -13.40
C TYR A 80 -8.89 -2.97 -12.03
N LYS A 81 -7.73 -2.41 -11.67
CA LYS A 81 -7.59 -1.60 -10.44
C LYS A 81 -8.54 -0.40 -10.43
N GLN A 82 -8.69 0.28 -11.57
CA GLN A 82 -9.63 1.40 -11.69
C GLN A 82 -11.08 0.94 -11.56
N TYR A 83 -11.42 -0.22 -12.16
CA TYR A 83 -12.73 -0.84 -11.99
C TYR A 83 -13.05 -1.16 -10.51
N LEU A 84 -12.09 -1.73 -9.77
CA LEU A 84 -12.24 -1.98 -8.34
C LEU A 84 -12.48 -0.69 -7.56
N ALA A 85 -11.64 0.32 -7.78
CA ALA A 85 -11.77 1.61 -7.11
C ALA A 85 -13.16 2.22 -7.35
N ALA A 86 -13.63 2.28 -8.60
CA ALA A 86 -14.95 2.81 -8.94
C ALA A 86 -16.09 2.01 -8.31
N THR A 87 -15.99 0.68 -8.31
CA THR A 87 -17.03 -0.23 -7.78
C THR A 87 -17.16 -0.07 -6.27
N PHE A 88 -16.05 -0.13 -5.52
CA PHE A 88 -16.08 0.04 -4.07
C PHE A 88 -16.44 1.48 -3.67
N GLN A 89 -15.90 2.48 -4.36
CA GLN A 89 -16.26 3.87 -4.13
C GLN A 89 -17.76 4.13 -4.36
N ARG A 90 -18.41 3.39 -5.27
CA ARG A 90 -19.87 3.43 -5.42
C ARG A 90 -20.58 2.75 -4.26
N ALA A 91 -20.18 1.55 -3.88
CA ALA A 91 -20.79 0.83 -2.75
C ALA A 91 -20.76 1.65 -1.46
N LEU A 92 -19.63 2.31 -1.17
CA LEU A 92 -19.48 3.19 0.00
C LEU A 92 -20.34 4.45 -0.05
N ARG A 93 -20.73 4.92 -1.24
CA ARG A 93 -21.64 6.07 -1.41
C ARG A 93 -23.11 5.68 -1.30
N GLU A 94 -23.44 4.41 -1.55
CA GLU A 94 -24.79 3.88 -1.38
C GLU A 94 -25.09 3.60 0.10
N ASP A 95 -24.07 3.44 0.94
CA ASP A 95 -24.20 3.34 2.40
C ASP A 95 -24.66 4.68 3.02
N ALA A 96 -25.76 4.65 3.78
CA ALA A 96 -26.42 5.84 4.32
C ALA A 96 -25.60 6.58 5.39
N GLU A 97 -24.71 5.88 6.09
CA GLU A 97 -23.89 6.43 7.16
C GLU A 97 -22.54 6.91 6.61
N LEU A 98 -21.90 6.11 5.77
CA LEU A 98 -20.62 6.47 5.16
C LEU A 98 -20.74 7.64 4.19
N ARG A 99 -21.84 7.76 3.44
CA ARG A 99 -22.04 8.88 2.49
C ARG A 99 -22.13 10.26 3.15
N LYS A 100 -22.35 10.33 4.46
CA LYS A 100 -22.43 11.58 5.24
C LYS A 100 -21.12 11.92 5.96
N LYS A 101 -20.10 11.07 5.83
CA LYS A 101 -18.82 11.21 6.52
C LYS A 101 -17.72 11.64 5.55
N ALA A 102 -16.82 12.49 6.03
CA ALA A 102 -15.56 12.75 5.36
C ALA A 102 -14.51 11.82 5.97
N TYR A 103 -13.83 11.04 5.13
CA TYR A 103 -12.78 10.12 5.55
C TYR A 103 -11.83 9.86 4.39
N SER A 104 -10.62 9.42 4.68
CA SER A 104 -9.65 8.94 3.70
C SER A 104 -8.86 7.81 4.32
N LEU A 105 -8.87 6.63 3.72
CA LEU A 105 -8.19 5.45 4.24
C LEU A 105 -7.62 4.60 3.11
N GLN A 106 -6.72 3.68 3.45
CA GLN A 106 -6.17 2.71 2.50
C GLN A 106 -6.43 1.29 2.99
N VAL A 107 -6.79 0.41 2.05
CA VAL A 107 -7.03 -1.00 2.30
C VAL A 107 -6.21 -1.87 1.38
N ASP A 108 -5.80 -3.02 1.90
CA ASP A 108 -5.23 -4.12 1.13
C ASP A 108 -6.31 -5.19 0.94
N LEU A 109 -6.58 -5.49 -0.33
CA LEU A 109 -7.69 -6.33 -0.76
C LEU A 109 -7.19 -7.63 -1.40
N TRP A 110 -7.76 -8.76 -0.98
CA TRP A 110 -7.62 -10.04 -1.65
C TRP A 110 -8.94 -10.40 -2.32
N LEU A 111 -8.83 -10.88 -3.56
CA LEU A 111 -9.96 -11.28 -4.39
C LEU A 111 -9.81 -12.76 -4.76
N GLY A 112 -10.95 -13.44 -4.90
CA GLY A 112 -11.04 -14.74 -5.53
C GLY A 112 -10.97 -14.64 -7.04
N ALA A 113 -10.68 -15.76 -7.71
CA ALA A 113 -10.65 -15.85 -9.17
C ALA A 113 -12.01 -15.58 -9.86
N ASP A 114 -13.08 -15.50 -9.08
CA ASP A 114 -14.46 -15.20 -9.44
C ASP A 114 -14.86 -13.74 -9.14
N GLY A 115 -13.94 -12.91 -8.63
CA GLY A 115 -14.23 -11.54 -8.23
C GLY A 115 -14.89 -11.41 -6.85
N GLN A 116 -14.91 -12.47 -6.02
CA GLN A 116 -15.36 -12.35 -4.63
C GLN A 116 -14.28 -11.69 -3.76
N VAL A 117 -14.69 -10.83 -2.82
CA VAL A 117 -13.77 -10.34 -1.77
C VAL A 117 -13.50 -11.45 -0.76
N THR A 118 -12.24 -11.89 -0.65
CA THR A 118 -11.83 -12.97 0.26
C THR A 118 -11.20 -12.45 1.55
N ARG A 119 -10.49 -11.32 1.48
CA ARG A 119 -9.92 -10.65 2.64
C ARG A 119 -9.80 -9.15 2.40
N VAL A 120 -10.01 -8.39 3.48
CA VAL A 120 -9.78 -6.94 3.51
C VAL A 120 -9.02 -6.62 4.78
N LEU A 121 -7.87 -5.96 4.63
CA LEU A 121 -7.07 -5.44 5.73
C LEU A 121 -6.93 -3.93 5.61
N LEU A 122 -6.91 -3.24 6.74
CA LEU A 122 -6.66 -1.80 6.81
C LEU A 122 -5.15 -1.56 6.69
N ALA A 123 -4.74 -0.85 5.64
CA ALA A 123 -3.34 -0.45 5.43
C ALA A 123 -3.06 0.93 6.04
N HIS A 124 -4.05 1.83 6.00
CA HIS A 124 -3.98 3.15 6.61
C HIS A 124 -5.36 3.54 7.14
N SER A 125 -5.44 3.95 8.41
CA SER A 125 -6.69 4.36 9.08
C SER A 125 -7.17 5.73 8.61
N SER A 126 -8.48 5.98 8.66
CA SER A 126 -9.04 7.32 8.46
C SER A 126 -8.90 8.25 9.67
N GLY A 127 -8.42 7.73 10.79
CA GLY A 127 -8.40 8.41 12.08
C GLY A 127 -9.67 8.20 12.92
N ASP A 128 -10.68 7.50 12.40
CA ASP A 128 -11.91 7.14 13.11
C ASP A 128 -12.17 5.63 13.01
N ALA A 129 -12.01 4.92 14.13
CA ALA A 129 -12.08 3.46 14.15
C ALA A 129 -13.47 2.92 13.75
N GLN A 130 -14.55 3.63 14.11
CA GLN A 130 -15.90 3.21 13.73
C GLN A 130 -16.13 3.33 12.22
N THR A 131 -15.61 4.38 11.61
CA THR A 131 -15.68 4.61 10.16
C THR A 131 -14.80 3.61 9.42
N ASP A 132 -13.61 3.32 9.93
CA ASP A 132 -12.74 2.28 9.36
C ASP A 132 -13.43 0.91 9.37
N GLU A 133 -14.02 0.51 10.50
CA GLU A 133 -14.74 -0.76 10.61
C GLU A 133 -15.95 -0.81 9.67
N GLN A 134 -16.73 0.28 9.59
CA GLN A 134 -17.86 0.39 8.65
C GLN A 134 -17.42 0.26 7.20
N VAL A 135 -16.32 0.91 6.80
CA VAL A 135 -15.77 0.77 5.44
C VAL A 135 -15.32 -0.66 5.19
N LEU A 136 -14.58 -1.29 6.10
CA LEU A 136 -14.15 -2.68 5.96
C LEU A 136 -15.36 -3.64 5.86
N ALA A 137 -16.41 -3.41 6.65
CA ALA A 137 -17.65 -4.18 6.60
C ALA A 137 -18.37 -4.01 5.25
N ALA A 138 -18.48 -2.78 4.74
CA ALA A 138 -19.09 -2.49 3.44
C ALA A 138 -18.33 -3.15 2.28
N LEU A 139 -17.00 -3.14 2.32
CA LEU A 139 -16.16 -3.83 1.33
C LEU A 139 -16.38 -5.36 1.36
N ARG A 140 -16.49 -5.96 2.54
CA ARG A 140 -16.76 -7.41 2.70
C ARG A 140 -18.19 -7.80 2.32
N ALA A 141 -19.15 -6.90 2.54
CA ALA A 141 -20.54 -7.09 2.16
C ALA A 141 -20.79 -6.86 0.65
N THR A 142 -19.79 -6.36 -0.08
CA THR A 142 -19.91 -6.15 -1.52
C THR A 142 -20.12 -7.50 -2.21
N PRO A 143 -21.16 -7.63 -3.06
CA PRO A 143 -21.39 -8.87 -3.80
C PRO A 143 -20.23 -9.16 -4.74
N ARG A 144 -20.18 -10.41 -5.24
CA ARG A 144 -19.22 -10.82 -6.25
C ARG A 144 -19.17 -9.79 -7.39
N LEU A 145 -17.96 -9.35 -7.71
CA LEU A 145 -17.73 -8.38 -8.78
C LEU A 145 -18.15 -8.97 -10.14
N LYS A 146 -18.59 -8.09 -11.05
CA LYS A 146 -19.03 -8.51 -12.38
C LYS A 146 -17.86 -8.93 -13.26
N GLU A 147 -16.74 -8.23 -13.13
CA GLU A 147 -15.53 -8.52 -13.88
C GLU A 147 -14.70 -9.57 -13.15
N ARG A 148 -14.16 -10.54 -13.91
CA ARG A 148 -13.29 -11.57 -13.36
C ARG A 148 -11.91 -10.98 -13.03
N MET A 149 -11.29 -11.47 -11.96
CA MET A 149 -9.90 -11.14 -11.65
C MET A 149 -8.98 -11.55 -12.81
N PRO A 150 -8.20 -10.63 -13.40
CA PRO A 150 -7.24 -10.98 -14.44
C PRO A 150 -6.07 -11.77 -13.83
N ALA A 151 -5.57 -12.78 -14.55
CA ALA A 151 -4.52 -13.67 -14.06
C ALA A 151 -3.20 -12.94 -13.75
N SER A 152 -2.97 -11.79 -14.37
CA SER A 152 -1.80 -10.94 -14.16
C SER A 152 -1.92 -10.01 -12.94
N LEU A 153 -3.05 -10.00 -12.23
CA LEU A 153 -3.24 -9.14 -11.05
C LEU A 153 -2.48 -9.70 -9.84
N THR A 154 -1.55 -8.91 -9.32
CA THR A 154 -0.87 -9.21 -8.06
C THR A 154 -1.73 -8.83 -6.86
N LEU A 155 -1.82 -9.73 -5.88
CA LEU A 155 -2.47 -9.50 -4.58
C LEU A 155 -1.41 -9.25 -3.48
N PRO A 156 -1.74 -8.47 -2.43
CA PRO A 156 -2.97 -7.71 -2.28
C PRO A 156 -3.06 -6.51 -3.24
N VAL A 157 -4.28 -6.14 -3.61
CA VAL A 157 -4.52 -4.87 -4.28
C VAL A 157 -4.68 -3.79 -3.22
N ARG A 158 -3.76 -2.82 -3.23
CA ARG A 158 -3.91 -1.61 -2.40
C ARG A 158 -4.85 -0.62 -3.06
N LEU A 159 -5.85 -0.16 -2.33
CA LEU A 159 -6.83 0.84 -2.77
C LEU A 159 -6.92 2.00 -1.78
N SER A 160 -6.97 3.23 -2.29
CA SER A 160 -7.29 4.43 -1.53
C SER A 160 -8.78 4.73 -1.65
N LEU A 161 -9.47 4.89 -0.53
CA LEU A 161 -10.91 5.13 -0.46
C LEU A 161 -11.16 6.46 0.26
N LYS A 162 -12.08 7.27 -0.26
CA LYS A 162 -12.38 8.60 0.30
C LYS A 162 -13.87 8.90 0.37
N GLY A 163 -14.34 9.36 1.51
CA GLY A 163 -15.67 9.93 1.72
C GLY A 163 -15.62 11.45 1.69
N ARG A 164 -16.67 12.08 1.16
CA ARG A 164 -16.90 13.54 1.25
C ARG A 164 -18.31 13.78 1.78
N ARG A 165 -18.46 14.80 2.61
CA ARG A 165 -19.80 15.24 3.04
C ARG A 165 -20.51 15.89 1.85
N PRO A 166 -21.83 15.63 1.68
CA PRO A 166 -22.63 16.42 0.76
C PRO A 166 -22.71 17.86 1.28
N ASP A 167 -22.53 18.83 0.38
CA ASP A 167 -22.74 20.26 0.65
C ASP A 167 -24.23 20.61 0.76
#